data_AF-A0A328FDN9-F1
#
_entry.id   AF-A0A328FDN9-F1
#
_cell.length_a   1.000
_cell.length_b   1.000
_cell.length_c   1.000
_cell.angle_alpha   90.00
_cell.angle_beta   90.00
_cell.angle_gamma   90.00
#
_symmetry.space_group_name_H-M   'P 1'
#
loop_
_entity.id
_entity.type
_entity.pdbx_description
1 polymer ?
#
loop_
_entity_poly.entity_id
_entity_poly.type
_entity_poly.pdbx_seq_one_letter_code
_entity_poly.pdbx_strand_id
1 'polypeptide(L)'
;MKFLENPYFLQFGVPLITVGLSIFIKYVTRNDRHSGFKKEDLAVGLDLAVTALLIFITASTQLARSATQSKQIAEQLASVPWILMAFLVGIWGISTVVRKLGWESDDKLKWGWGIIFPGTFGLFTLLFVVNWIS
;
A
#
# COMPACT_ATOMS: atom_id res chain seq x y z
N MET A 1 1.68 -18.90 19.50
CA MET A 1 2.26 -19.13 18.16
C MET A 1 1.20 -19.05 17.05
N LYS A 2 0.01 -19.64 17.18
CA LYS A 2 -1.09 -19.56 16.18
C LYS A 2 -1.49 -18.16 15.68
N PHE A 3 -1.27 -17.11 16.46
CA PHE A 3 -1.57 -15.73 16.05
C PHE A 3 -0.59 -15.18 14.99
N LEU A 4 0.69 -15.56 15.08
CA LEU A 4 1.73 -15.11 14.14
C LEU A 4 1.61 -15.80 12.77
N GLU A 5 0.92 -16.94 12.70
CA GLU A 5 0.68 -17.71 11.47
C GLU A 5 -0.58 -17.24 10.72
N ASN A 6 -1.38 -16.35 11.30
CA ASN A 6 -2.60 -15.88 10.65
C ASN A 6 -2.25 -15.05 9.40
N PRO A 7 -2.75 -15.41 8.20
CA PRO A 7 -2.49 -14.67 6.96
C PRO A 7 -2.84 -13.17 7.06
N TYR A 8 -3.92 -12.83 7.78
CA TYR A 8 -4.28 -11.44 8.04
C TYR A 8 -3.26 -10.74 8.95
N PHE A 9 -2.68 -11.43 9.92
CA PHE A 9 -1.64 -10.82 10.76
C PHE A 9 -0.38 -10.51 9.92
N LEU A 10 0.08 -11.47 9.11
CA LEU A 10 1.30 -11.33 8.31
C LEU A 10 1.14 -10.39 7.12
N GLN A 11 0.03 -10.47 6.39
CA GLN A 11 -0.14 -9.76 5.12
C GLN A 11 -0.90 -8.45 5.26
N PHE A 12 -1.65 -8.23 6.36
CA PHE A 12 -2.34 -6.97 6.63
C PHE A 12 -1.74 -6.24 7.85
N GLY A 13 -1.51 -6.96 8.95
CA GLY A 13 -0.96 -6.38 10.19
C GLY A 13 0.47 -5.87 10.03
N VAL A 14 1.39 -6.69 9.50
CA VAL A 14 2.79 -6.28 9.32
C VAL A 14 2.92 -5.04 8.43
N PRO A 15 2.27 -4.94 7.26
CA PRO A 15 2.35 -3.74 6.41
C PRO A 15 1.84 -2.48 7.09
N LEU A 16 0.75 -2.57 7.87
CA LEU A 16 0.25 -1.44 8.64
C LEU A 16 1.25 -0.97 9.70
N ILE A 17 1.91 -1.92 10.40
CA ILE A 17 2.96 -1.60 11.35
C ILE A 17 4.15 -0.95 10.63
N THR A 18 4.56 -1.47 9.47
CA THR A 18 5.65 -0.89 8.66
C THR A 18 5.35 0.55 8.24
N VAL A 19 4.12 0.83 7.80
CA VAL A 19 3.70 2.19 7.45
C VAL A 19 3.61 3.08 8.69
N GLY A 20 3.12 2.58 9.83
CA GLY A 20 3.16 3.32 11.09
C GLY A 20 4.59 3.67 11.53
N LEU A 21 5.52 2.72 11.38
CA LEU A 21 6.94 2.93 11.64
C LEU A 21 7.55 3.95 10.68
N SER A 22 7.13 3.98 9.41
CA SER A 22 7.63 4.98 8.47
C SER A 22 7.20 6.40 8.85
N ILE A 23 5.97 6.58 9.34
CA ILE A 23 5.50 7.86 9.92
C ILE A 23 6.34 8.21 11.15
N PHE A 24 6.55 7.26 12.05
CA PHE A 24 7.35 7.48 13.26
C PHE A 24 8.79 7.89 12.94
N ILE A 25 9.44 7.22 11.98
CA ILE A 25 10.79 7.58 11.52
C ILE A 25 10.80 8.98 10.91
N LYS A 26 9.84 9.32 10.04
CA LYS A 26 9.72 10.66 9.46
C LYS A 26 9.60 11.73 10.56
N TYR A 27 8.86 11.43 11.61
CA TYR A 27 8.69 12.33 12.76
C TYR A 27 9.99 12.48 13.59
N VAL A 28 10.63 11.38 13.98
CA VAL A 28 11.80 11.40 14.87
C VAL A 28 13.08 11.88 14.18
N THR A 29 13.21 11.66 12.87
CA THR A 29 14.42 12.05 12.11
C THR A 29 14.37 13.49 11.61
N ARG A 30 13.23 14.19 11.73
CA ARG A 30 13.12 15.56 11.26
C ARG A 30 13.93 16.49 12.16
N ASN A 31 14.81 17.28 11.56
CA ASN A 31 15.61 18.28 12.27
C ASN A 31 14.75 19.53 12.56
N ASP A 32 13.80 19.39 13.47
CA ASP A 32 12.82 20.42 13.78
C ASP A 32 13.22 21.23 15.01
N ARG A 33 13.90 22.35 14.81
CA ARG A 33 14.08 23.33 15.90
C ARG A 33 12.76 24.00 16.30
N HIS A 34 11.72 24.07 15.44
CA HIS A 34 10.50 24.87 15.71
C HIS A 34 9.15 24.35 15.14
N SER A 35 8.99 23.10 14.66
CA SER A 35 7.65 22.59 14.31
C SER A 35 7.46 21.12 14.66
N GLY A 36 6.37 20.78 15.37
CA GLY A 36 6.04 19.40 15.72
C GLY A 36 5.36 18.61 14.60
N PHE A 37 4.58 17.59 14.97
CA PHE A 37 3.87 16.69 14.06
C PHE A 37 2.97 17.46 13.07
N LYS A 38 3.16 17.19 11.77
CA LYS A 38 2.42 17.84 10.69
C LYS A 38 1.41 16.88 10.07
N LYS A 39 0.26 17.40 9.62
CA LYS A 39 -0.80 16.58 8.98
C LYS A 39 -0.28 15.89 7.71
N GLU A 40 0.69 16.52 7.04
CA GLU A 40 1.38 16.02 5.86
C GLU A 40 2.15 14.72 6.13
N ASP A 41 2.56 14.47 7.38
CA ASP A 41 3.27 13.25 7.77
C ASP A 41 2.36 12.01 7.71
N LEU A 42 1.04 12.20 7.66
CA LEU A 42 0.04 11.15 7.46
C LEU A 42 -0.22 10.80 5.98
N ALA A 43 0.43 11.49 5.03
CA ALA A 43 0.27 11.22 3.60
C ALA A 43 1.05 9.96 3.16
N VAL A 44 0.69 8.80 3.72
CA VAL A 44 1.33 7.50 3.49
C VAL A 44 0.48 6.54 2.66
N GLY A 45 -0.64 7.03 2.10
CA GLY A 45 -1.56 6.18 1.32
C GLY A 45 -0.91 5.55 0.09
N LEU A 46 -0.06 6.28 -0.62
CA LEU A 46 0.72 5.74 -1.73
C LEU A 46 1.80 4.76 -1.26
N ASP A 47 2.46 5.02 -0.12
CA ASP A 47 3.44 4.10 0.49
C ASP A 47 2.79 2.74 0.82
N LEU A 48 1.54 2.77 1.31
CA LEU A 48 0.73 1.59 1.60
C LEU A 48 0.36 0.81 0.33
N ALA A 49 -0.03 1.52 -0.74
CA ALA A 49 -0.33 0.89 -2.03
C ALA A 49 0.89 0.23 -2.68
N VAL A 50 2.07 0.86 -2.59
CA VAL A 50 3.34 0.27 -3.06
C VAL A 50 3.69 -0.97 -2.25
N THR A 51 3.49 -0.93 -0.94
CA THR A 51 3.72 -2.09 -0.07
C THR A 51 2.77 -3.25 -0.44
N ALA A 52 1.48 -2.97 -0.68
CA ALA A 52 0.52 -3.97 -1.15
C ALA A 52 0.95 -4.59 -2.49
N LEU A 53 1.45 -3.78 -3.44
CA LEU A 53 1.97 -4.26 -4.71
C LEU A 53 3.18 -5.20 -4.53
N LEU A 54 4.11 -4.86 -3.64
CA LEU A 54 5.27 -5.72 -3.35
C LEU A 54 4.87 -7.08 -2.77
N ILE A 55 3.88 -7.09 -1.86
CA ILE A 55 3.32 -8.32 -1.30
C ILE A 55 2.68 -9.16 -2.41
N PHE A 56 1.88 -8.53 -3.28
CA PHE A 56 1.24 -9.18 -4.40
C PHE A 56 2.23 -9.83 -5.36
N ILE A 57 3.30 -9.11 -5.74
CA ILE A 57 4.36 -9.64 -6.62
C ILE A 57 5.05 -10.83 -5.98
N THR A 58 5.39 -10.73 -4.69
CA THR A 58 6.08 -11.78 -3.95
C THR A 58 5.21 -13.03 -3.86
N ALA A 59 3.93 -12.86 -3.51
CA ALA A 59 2.97 -13.96 -3.42
C ALA A 59 2.72 -14.60 -4.80
N SER A 60 2.55 -13.80 -5.85
CA SER A 60 2.38 -14.29 -7.23
C SER A 60 3.59 -15.11 -7.69
N THR A 61 4.80 -14.68 -7.33
CA THR A 61 6.04 -15.40 -7.65
C THR A 61 6.12 -16.73 -6.90
N GLN A 62 5.69 -16.78 -5.64
CA GLN A 62 5.59 -18.03 -4.87
C GLN A 62 4.56 -18.98 -5.49
N LEU A 63 3.39 -18.46 -5.86
CA LEU A 63 2.31 -19.22 -6.50
C LEU A 63 2.76 -19.79 -7.85
N ALA A 64 3.50 -19.01 -8.65
CA ALA A 64 4.07 -19.43 -9.92
C ALA A 64 5.06 -20.60 -9.78
N ARG A 65 5.84 -20.65 -8.70
CA ARG A 65 6.74 -21.79 -8.42
C ARG A 65 5.97 -23.08 -8.12
N SER A 66 4.77 -22.97 -7.56
CA SER A 66 3.89 -24.09 -7.23
C SER A 66 2.92 -24.48 -8.36
N ALA A 67 2.92 -23.75 -9.48
CA ALA A 67 1.92 -23.85 -10.54
C ALA A 67 1.91 -25.18 -11.30
N THR A 68 3.00 -25.95 -11.26
CA THR A 68 3.12 -27.23 -11.96
C THR A 68 2.12 -28.28 -11.46
N GLN A 69 1.42 -28.03 -10.34
CA GLN A 69 0.59 -29.02 -9.65
C GLN A 69 -0.93 -28.82 -9.80
N SER A 70 -1.43 -27.66 -10.28
CA SER A 70 -2.88 -27.42 -10.31
C SER A 70 -3.32 -26.44 -11.41
N LYS A 71 -4.37 -26.82 -12.15
CA LYS A 71 -5.04 -25.99 -13.14
C LYS A 71 -5.65 -24.72 -12.53
N GLN A 72 -6.12 -24.79 -11.28
CA GLN A 72 -6.67 -23.65 -10.54
C GLN A 72 -5.60 -22.58 -10.30
N ILE A 73 -4.37 -22.99 -9.98
CA ILE A 73 -3.24 -22.07 -9.77
C ILE A 73 -2.87 -21.38 -11.10
N ALA A 74 -2.90 -22.11 -12.22
CA ALA A 74 -2.64 -21.54 -13.53
C ALA A 74 -3.70 -20.49 -13.93
N GLU A 75 -4.98 -20.74 -13.66
CA GLU A 75 -6.06 -19.78 -13.89
C GLU A 75 -5.92 -18.54 -13.00
N GLN A 76 -5.55 -18.70 -11.73
CA GLN A 76 -5.28 -17.58 -10.81
C GLN A 76 -4.09 -16.74 -11.29
N LEU A 77 -3.01 -17.36 -11.78
CA LEU A 77 -1.84 -16.65 -12.33
C LEU A 77 -2.15 -15.88 -13.60
N ALA A 78 -3.12 -16.34 -14.40
CA ALA A 78 -3.56 -15.60 -15.60
C ALA A 78 -4.14 -14.21 -15.27
N SER A 79 -4.63 -14.00 -14.04
CA SER A 79 -5.11 -12.68 -13.58
C SER A 79 -3.98 -11.71 -13.19
N VAL A 80 -2.76 -12.21 -12.93
CA VAL A 80 -1.65 -11.41 -12.39
C VAL A 80 -1.27 -10.22 -13.28
N PRO A 81 -1.07 -10.36 -14.61
CA PRO A 81 -0.70 -9.23 -15.45
C PRO A 81 -1.75 -8.10 -15.43
N TRP A 82 -3.03 -8.45 -15.35
CA TRP A 82 -4.13 -7.49 -15.29
C TRP A 82 -4.17 -6.75 -13.95
N ILE A 83 -3.93 -7.47 -12.85
CA ILE A 83 -3.83 -6.87 -11.53
C ILE A 83 -2.62 -5.92 -11.46
N LEU A 84 -1.45 -6.32 -11.98
CA LEU A 84 -0.27 -5.45 -12.05
C LEU A 84 -0.54 -4.19 -12.87
N MET A 85 -1.21 -4.32 -14.01
CA MET A 85 -1.62 -3.19 -14.84
C MET A 85 -2.57 -2.26 -14.09
N ALA A 86 -3.55 -2.82 -13.38
CA ALA A 86 -4.48 -2.05 -12.54
C ALA A 86 -3.75 -1.31 -11.41
N PHE A 87 -2.73 -1.92 -10.79
CA PHE A 87 -1.89 -1.27 -9.79
C PHE A 87 -1.10 -0.09 -10.37
N LEU A 88 -0.49 -0.28 -11.54
CA LEU A 88 0.27 0.78 -12.22
C LEU A 88 -0.64 1.97 -12.57
N VAL A 89 -1.78 1.69 -13.21
CA VAL A 89 -2.77 2.72 -13.57
C VAL A 89 -3.35 3.39 -12.32
N GLY A 90 -3.65 2.61 -11.29
CA GLY A 90 -4.16 3.11 -10.02
C GLY A 90 -3.19 4.04 -9.31
N ILE A 91 -1.94 3.61 -9.08
CA ILE A 91 -0.91 4.43 -8.44
C ILE A 91 -0.64 5.70 -9.26
N TRP A 92 -0.55 5.58 -10.58
CA TRP A 92 -0.38 6.73 -11.48
C TRP A 92 -1.57 7.70 -11.42
N GLY A 93 -2.80 7.17 -11.42
CA GLY A 93 -4.02 7.96 -11.32
C GLY A 93 -4.11 8.71 -9.99
N ILE A 94 -3.90 8.02 -8.88
CA ILE A 94 -3.94 8.63 -7.53
C ILE A 94 -2.82 9.67 -7.38
N SER A 95 -1.59 9.38 -7.82
CA SER A 95 -0.49 10.36 -7.77
C SER A 95 -0.80 11.60 -8.62
N THR A 96 -1.44 11.44 -9.78
CA THR A 96 -1.89 12.56 -10.62
C THR A 96 -2.98 13.38 -9.93
N VAL A 97 -3.93 12.73 -9.26
CA VAL A 97 -4.98 13.40 -8.48
C VAL A 97 -4.37 14.19 -7.31
N VAL A 98 -3.48 13.59 -6.54
CA VAL A 98 -2.79 14.27 -5.43
C VAL A 98 -1.99 15.46 -5.96
N ARG A 99 -1.26 15.28 -7.07
CA ARG A 99 -0.49 16.36 -7.69
C ARG A 99 -1.35 17.54 -8.13
N LYS A 100 -2.53 17.29 -8.71
CA LYS A 100 -3.38 18.36 -9.26
C LYS A 100 -4.34 18.97 -8.23
N LEU A 101 -4.87 18.16 -7.31
CA LEU A 101 -5.98 18.54 -6.43
C LEU A 101 -5.63 18.46 -4.94
N GLY A 102 -4.59 17.70 -4.59
CA GLY A 102 -4.18 17.42 -3.21
C GLY A 102 -3.51 18.58 -2.50
N TRP A 103 -3.03 19.60 -3.21
CA TRP A 103 -2.29 20.73 -2.64
C TRP A 103 -3.18 21.97 -2.43
N GLU A 104 -3.02 22.59 -1.27
CA GLU A 104 -3.69 23.81 -0.82
C GLU A 104 -2.77 25.03 -1.03
N SER A 105 -1.48 24.83 -0.76
CA SER A 105 -0.35 25.73 -1.04
C SER A 105 0.92 24.88 -1.17
N ASP A 106 2.07 25.47 -1.54
CA ASP A 106 3.32 24.75 -1.80
C ASP A 106 3.74 23.77 -0.69
N ASP A 107 3.45 24.09 0.57
CA ASP A 107 3.79 23.25 1.74
C ASP A 107 2.58 22.66 2.48
N LYS A 108 1.35 22.77 1.96
CA LYS A 108 0.14 22.30 2.68
C LYS A 108 -0.71 21.38 1.82
N LEU A 109 -0.94 20.17 2.33
CA LEU A 109 -1.85 19.21 1.72
C LEU A 109 -3.29 19.43 2.22
N LYS A 110 -4.23 19.32 1.27
CA LYS A 110 -5.66 19.22 1.55
C LYS A 110 -5.94 17.91 2.24
N TRP A 111 -6.73 17.96 3.31
CA TRP A 111 -7.02 16.78 4.10
C TRP A 111 -7.75 15.69 3.31
N GLY A 112 -8.74 16.08 2.48
CA GLY A 112 -9.49 15.15 1.64
C GLY A 112 -8.64 14.52 0.53
N TRP A 113 -8.25 15.34 -0.46
CA TRP A 113 -7.58 14.85 -1.67
C TRP A 113 -6.11 14.44 -1.48
N GLY A 114 -5.42 15.04 -0.50
CA GLY A 114 -4.00 14.78 -0.26
C GLY A 114 -3.72 13.64 0.72
N ILE A 115 -4.65 13.34 1.63
CA ILE A 115 -4.42 12.39 2.73
C ILE A 115 -5.47 11.28 2.71
N ILE A 116 -6.76 11.61 2.88
CA ILE A 116 -7.81 10.60 2.98
C ILE A 116 -7.93 9.79 1.70
N PHE A 117 -8.02 10.45 0.55
CA PHE A 117 -8.25 9.77 -0.71
C PHE A 117 -7.13 8.77 -1.05
N PRO A 118 -5.84 9.14 -1.02
CA PRO A 118 -4.75 8.19 -1.17
C PRO A 118 -4.71 7.13 -0.07
N GLY A 119 -5.05 7.50 1.18
CA GLY A 119 -5.10 6.58 2.31
C GLY A 119 -6.13 5.46 2.14
N THR A 120 -7.35 5.82 1.72
CA THR A 120 -8.42 4.86 1.43
C THR A 120 -8.06 3.95 0.26
N PHE A 121 -7.43 4.49 -0.78
CA PHE A 121 -6.91 3.70 -1.90
C PHE A 121 -5.85 2.70 -1.43
N GLY A 122 -4.85 3.15 -0.67
CA GLY A 122 -3.82 2.28 -0.11
C GLY A 122 -4.41 1.15 0.74
N LEU A 123 -5.35 1.47 1.64
CA LEU A 123 -6.00 0.47 2.48
C LEU A 123 -6.83 -0.53 1.66
N PHE A 124 -7.57 -0.04 0.67
CA PHE A 124 -8.34 -0.88 -0.23
C PHE A 124 -7.44 -1.84 -1.02
N THR A 125 -6.34 -1.34 -1.59
CA THR A 125 -5.40 -2.19 -2.33
C THR A 125 -4.73 -3.24 -1.44
N LEU A 126 -4.41 -2.89 -0.19
CA LEU A 126 -3.87 -3.86 0.77
C LEU A 126 -4.89 -4.95 1.10
N LEU A 127 -6.14 -4.57 1.42
CA LEU A 127 -7.21 -5.53 1.67
C LEU A 127 -7.47 -6.43 0.46
N PHE A 128 -7.49 -5.87 -0.75
CA PHE A 128 -7.65 -6.63 -1.98
C PHE A 128 -6.55 -7.69 -2.13
N VAL A 129 -5.28 -7.31 -1.93
CA VAL A 129 -4.15 -8.24 -2.05
C VAL A 129 -4.23 -9.35 -1.01
N VAL A 130 -4.53 -9.01 0.25
CA VAL A 130 -4.68 -10.01 1.33
C VAL A 130 -5.78 -11.01 1.01
N ASN A 131 -6.92 -10.54 0.50
CA ASN A 131 -8.02 -11.43 0.09
C ASN A 131 -7.69 -12.25 -1.16
N TRP A 132 -6.86 -11.74 -2.08
CA TRP A 132 -6.46 -12.48 -3.27
C TRP A 132 -5.45 -13.60 -2.96
N ILE A 133 -4.61 -13.41 -1.94
CA ILE A 133 -3.62 -14.41 -1.51
C ILE A 133 -4.24 -15.50 -0.62
N SER A 134 -5.29 -15.14 0.14
CA SER A 134 -6.00 -16.05 1.06
C SER A 134 -6.86 -17.07 0.31
#